data_AF-F1CEP6-F1
#
_entry.id   AF-F1CEP6-F1
#
_cell.length_a   1.000
_cell.length_b   1.000
_cell.length_c   1.000
_cell.angle_alpha   90.00
_cell.angle_beta   90.00
_cell.angle_gamma   90.00
#
_symmetry.space_group_name_H-M   'P 1'
#
loop_
_entity.id
_entity.type
_entity.pdbx_description
1 polymer ?
#
loop_
_entity_poly.entity_id
_entity_poly.type
_entity_poly.pdbx_seq_one_letter_code
_entity_poly.pdbx_strand_id
1 'polypeptide(L)'
;AEVYAGLLAGEALMLNLAQMEDAHLKQDQRALEVERTVSLSAVYAGLPSNSFNLSEKVTELVKKGAGNTGNGLNTLAFGTGTDTKTSLQASLSLAYLDVFKDYPASLGKTRRIKQISVTLPALLGPYQDIQAVLSYGGDNNGLARGCKALAVSRGMNDSGQFQLDFNDGKFLPFEGIAIDDKGALVLSFPNATSKQKAMLQTLSDIILHIRYTIR
;
A
#
# COMPACT_ATOMS: atom_id res chain seq x y z
N ALA A 1 -8.32 29.35 41.32
CA ALA A 1 -8.66 27.96 41.67
C ALA A 1 -9.94 27.61 40.93
N GLU A 2 -10.00 26.49 40.21
CA GLU A 2 -11.25 26.03 39.60
C GLU A 2 -12.30 25.84 40.70
N VAL A 3 -13.49 26.42 40.51
CA VAL A 3 -14.49 26.67 41.57
C VAL A 3 -15.00 25.38 42.24
N TYR A 4 -14.92 24.24 41.56
CA TYR A 4 -15.43 22.95 42.04
C TYR A 4 -14.38 21.82 42.00
N ALA A 5 -13.08 22.16 41.93
CA ALA A 5 -11.98 21.18 41.93
C ALA A 5 -12.13 20.03 40.90
N GLY A 6 -12.81 20.27 39.77
CA GLY A 6 -13.06 19.25 38.75
C GLY A 6 -14.06 18.15 39.15
N LEU A 7 -14.90 18.37 40.17
CA LEU A 7 -15.98 17.44 40.52
C LEU A 7 -16.90 17.21 39.30
N LEU A 8 -17.36 15.97 39.14
CA LEU A 8 -18.18 15.48 38.02
C LEU A 8 -17.49 15.44 36.64
N ALA A 9 -16.18 15.68 36.55
CA ALA A 9 -15.47 15.55 35.29
C ALA A 9 -15.52 14.11 34.72
N GLY A 10 -15.53 13.09 35.58
CA GLY A 10 -15.64 11.69 35.17
C GLY A 10 -16.99 11.35 34.55
N GLU A 11 -18.09 11.80 35.16
CA GLU A 11 -19.46 11.62 34.66
C GLU A 11 -19.64 12.31 33.31
N ALA A 12 -19.08 13.50 33.13
CA ALA A 12 -19.10 14.20 31.84
C ALA A 12 -18.33 13.43 30.76
N LEU A 13 -17.15 12.90 31.07
CA LEU A 13 -16.38 12.06 30.14
C LEU A 13 -17.11 10.76 29.80
N MET A 14 -17.72 10.11 30.78
CA MET A 14 -18.47 8.88 30.57
C MET A 14 -19.70 9.10 29.69
N LEU A 15 -20.41 10.23 29.87
CA LEU A 15 -21.52 10.61 28.99
C LEU A 15 -21.03 10.81 27.55
N ASN A 16 -19.90 11.50 27.36
CA ASN A 16 -19.34 11.71 26.01
C ASN A 16 -18.92 10.39 25.35
N LEU A 17 -18.34 9.45 26.11
CA LEU A 17 -18.01 8.12 25.60
C LEU A 17 -19.26 7.32 25.21
N ALA A 18 -20.31 7.36 26.04
CA ALA A 18 -21.58 6.70 25.73
C ALA A 18 -22.27 7.30 24.48
N GLN A 19 -22.20 8.62 24.30
CA GLN A 19 -22.69 9.29 23.08
C GLN A 19 -21.89 8.88 21.84
N MET A 20 -20.56 8.74 21.97
CA MET A 20 -19.71 8.28 20.88
C MET A 20 -20.00 6.81 20.51
N GLU A 21 -20.23 5.94 21.50
CA GLU A 21 -20.61 4.54 21.28
C GLU A 21 -21.99 4.42 20.61
N ASP A 22 -23.00 5.14 21.10
CA ASP A 22 -24.33 5.17 20.49
C ASP A 22 -24.29 5.69 19.04
N ALA A 23 -23.52 6.74 18.77
CA ALA A 23 -23.30 7.24 17.42
C ALA A 23 -22.59 6.21 16.52
N HIS A 24 -21.60 5.48 17.07
CA HIS A 24 -20.92 4.40 16.35
C HIS A 24 -21.89 3.28 15.98
N LEU A 25 -22.68 2.79 16.93
CA LEU A 25 -23.66 1.71 16.68
C LEU A 25 -24.74 2.11 15.65
N LYS A 26 -25.14 3.39 15.62
CA LYS A 26 -26.11 3.91 14.65
C LYS A 26 -25.55 4.09 13.24
N GLN A 27 -24.26 4.43 13.14
CA GLN A 27 -23.59 4.68 11.86
C GLN A 27 -22.87 3.43 11.31
N ASP A 28 -22.63 2.44 12.15
CA ASP A 28 -21.99 1.21 11.74
C ASP A 28 -22.90 0.45 10.78
N GLN A 29 -22.28 -0.03 9.72
CA GLN A 29 -22.97 -0.74 8.66
C GLN A 29 -22.02 -1.79 8.09
N ARG A 30 -22.60 -2.90 7.64
CA ARG A 30 -21.84 -3.94 6.98
C ARG A 30 -21.26 -3.39 5.68
N ALA A 31 -19.94 -3.26 5.63
CA ALA A 31 -19.26 -2.82 4.43
C ALA A 31 -19.33 -3.87 3.32
N LEU A 32 -19.31 -3.43 2.08
CA LEU A 32 -19.09 -4.31 0.94
C LEU A 32 -17.57 -4.51 0.78
N GLU A 33 -17.12 -5.73 1.02
CA GLU A 33 -15.72 -6.12 0.92
C GLU A 33 -15.40 -6.49 -0.52
N VAL A 34 -14.40 -5.84 -1.10
CA VAL A 34 -14.00 -6.03 -2.50
C VAL A 34 -12.51 -6.31 -2.57
N GLU A 35 -12.14 -7.30 -3.39
CA GLU A 35 -10.75 -7.59 -3.74
C GLU A 35 -10.49 -7.18 -5.20
N ARG A 36 -9.44 -6.38 -5.41
CA ARG A 36 -8.97 -5.94 -6.72
C ARG A 36 -7.51 -6.27 -6.89
N THR A 37 -7.21 -7.16 -7.83
CA THR A 37 -5.83 -7.51 -8.20
C THR A 37 -5.30 -6.56 -9.27
N VAL A 38 -4.17 -5.91 -9.01
CA VAL A 38 -3.53 -4.96 -9.91
C VAL A 38 -2.16 -5.47 -10.32
N SER A 39 -1.93 -5.54 -11.63
CA SER A 39 -0.64 -5.89 -12.24
C SER A 39 0.08 -4.60 -12.64
N LEU A 40 1.31 -4.41 -12.17
CA LEU A 40 2.10 -3.21 -12.51
C LEU A 40 2.58 -3.25 -13.97
N SER A 41 2.87 -4.43 -14.53
CA SER A 41 3.24 -4.58 -15.94
C SER A 41 2.13 -4.08 -16.86
N ALA A 42 0.87 -4.43 -16.57
CA ALA A 42 -0.29 -3.97 -17.32
C ALA A 42 -0.50 -2.44 -17.17
N VAL A 43 -0.32 -1.92 -15.94
CA VAL A 43 -0.46 -0.48 -15.68
C VAL A 43 0.62 0.32 -16.41
N TYR A 44 1.89 -0.10 -16.36
CA TYR A 44 2.99 0.61 -17.02
C TYR A 44 2.95 0.49 -18.54
N ALA A 45 2.46 -0.63 -19.09
CA ALA A 45 2.22 -0.77 -20.51
C ALA A 45 1.07 0.15 -21.00
N GLY A 46 0.06 0.36 -20.16
CA GLY A 46 -1.10 1.22 -20.45
C GLY A 46 -0.90 2.71 -20.19
N LEU A 47 0.32 3.18 -19.87
CA LEU A 47 0.58 4.60 -19.65
C LEU A 47 0.41 5.42 -20.95
N PRO A 48 -0.17 6.63 -20.89
CA PRO A 48 -0.40 7.46 -22.07
C PRO A 48 0.88 8.01 -22.70
N SER A 49 1.96 8.11 -21.93
CA SER A 49 3.28 8.57 -22.37
C SER A 49 4.36 7.88 -21.55
N ASN A 50 5.49 7.57 -22.18
CA ASN A 50 6.59 6.78 -21.60
C ASN A 50 6.12 5.44 -21.03
N SER A 51 5.24 4.74 -21.73
CA SER A 51 4.90 3.35 -21.40
C SER A 51 6.11 2.45 -21.61
N PHE A 52 6.19 1.40 -20.81
CA PHE A 52 7.31 0.47 -20.87
C PHE A 52 6.92 -0.93 -20.40
N ASN A 53 7.66 -1.92 -20.90
CA ASN A 53 7.59 -3.28 -20.38
C ASN A 53 8.41 -3.37 -19.09
N LEU A 54 7.77 -3.80 -17.99
CA LEU A 54 8.38 -3.89 -16.66
C LEU A 54 9.60 -4.83 -16.67
N SER A 55 9.46 -6.05 -17.18
CA SER A 55 10.51 -7.08 -17.14
C SER A 55 11.81 -6.66 -17.86
N GLU A 56 11.67 -6.08 -19.05
CA GLU A 56 12.80 -5.61 -19.86
C GLU A 56 13.49 -4.42 -19.18
N LYS A 57 12.71 -3.46 -18.68
CA LYS A 57 13.26 -2.27 -18.03
C LYS A 57 13.89 -2.55 -16.68
N VAL A 58 13.32 -3.44 -15.88
CA VAL A 58 13.95 -3.89 -14.63
C VAL A 58 15.32 -4.51 -14.94
N THR A 59 15.39 -5.38 -15.96
CA THR A 59 16.65 -6.00 -16.37
C THR A 59 17.68 -4.97 -16.85
N GLU A 60 17.26 -3.96 -17.61
CA GLU A 60 18.11 -2.87 -18.07
C GLU A 60 18.64 -2.01 -16.90
N LEU A 61 17.74 -1.58 -16.01
CA LEU A 61 18.05 -0.73 -14.86
C LEU A 61 18.97 -1.43 -13.87
N VAL A 62 18.72 -2.70 -13.57
CA VAL A 62 19.54 -3.50 -12.66
C VAL A 62 20.95 -3.74 -13.23
N LYS A 63 21.10 -3.87 -14.55
CA LYS A 63 22.42 -3.99 -15.21
C LYS A 63 23.20 -2.68 -15.17
N LYS A 64 22.55 -1.55 -15.45
CA LYS A 64 23.17 -0.22 -15.44
C LYS A 64 23.43 0.30 -14.02
N GLY A 65 22.62 -0.10 -13.04
CA GLY A 65 22.67 0.37 -11.66
C GLY A 65 22.20 1.81 -11.46
N ALA A 66 21.60 2.41 -12.49
CA ALA A 66 21.04 3.76 -12.48
C ALA A 66 20.01 3.92 -13.60
N GLY A 67 19.07 4.84 -13.41
CA GLY A 67 18.08 5.23 -14.42
C GLY A 67 16.70 5.48 -13.81
N ASN A 68 15.83 6.05 -14.63
CA ASN A 68 14.43 6.34 -14.31
C ASN A 68 13.59 6.15 -15.58
N THR A 69 12.40 5.60 -15.45
CA THR A 69 11.42 5.50 -16.53
C THR A 69 10.00 5.67 -15.99
N GLY A 70 9.06 5.98 -16.87
CA GLY A 70 7.66 6.24 -16.54
C GLY A 70 7.28 7.72 -16.51
N ASN A 71 6.14 8.00 -15.89
CA ASN A 71 5.50 9.31 -15.93
C ASN A 71 4.86 9.66 -14.58
N GLY A 72 5.11 10.89 -14.11
CA GLY A 72 4.54 11.43 -12.88
C GLY A 72 4.86 10.56 -11.66
N LEU A 73 3.83 10.01 -11.02
CA LEU A 73 3.94 9.10 -9.88
C LEU A 73 3.99 7.62 -10.26
N ASN A 74 3.87 7.29 -11.55
CA ASN A 74 3.97 5.93 -12.10
C ASN A 74 5.36 5.75 -12.72
N THR A 75 6.35 5.53 -11.87
CA THR A 75 7.76 5.50 -12.27
C THR A 75 8.47 4.26 -11.75
N LEU A 76 9.53 3.87 -12.46
CA LEU A 76 10.47 2.85 -12.04
C LEU A 76 11.86 3.48 -12.03
N ALA A 77 12.42 3.67 -10.84
CA ALA A 77 13.66 4.42 -10.63
C ALA A 77 14.47 3.86 -9.47
N PHE A 78 15.76 4.21 -9.41
CA PHE A 78 16.53 4.03 -8.19
C PHE A 78 16.22 5.12 -7.16
N GLY A 79 16.27 4.76 -5.88
CA GLY A 79 16.04 5.72 -4.79
C GLY A 79 17.09 6.84 -4.76
N THR A 80 16.68 8.04 -4.35
CA THR A 80 17.55 9.24 -4.33
C THR A 80 18.23 9.47 -2.98
N GLY A 81 17.69 8.90 -1.90
CA GLY A 81 18.26 8.99 -0.54
C GLY A 81 19.53 8.15 -0.38
N THR A 82 20.39 8.54 0.56
CA THR A 82 21.72 7.91 0.80
C THR A 82 21.67 6.40 0.89
N ASP A 83 20.70 5.87 1.64
CA ASP A 83 20.57 4.42 1.91
C ASP A 83 19.77 3.71 0.80
N THR A 84 19.06 4.47 -0.02
CA THR A 84 18.17 3.98 -1.07
C THR A 84 18.79 4.04 -2.46
N LYS A 85 20.03 4.53 -2.61
CA LYS A 85 20.71 4.67 -3.92
C LYS A 85 20.81 3.35 -4.69
N THR A 86 20.95 2.24 -3.97
CA THR A 86 21.05 0.89 -4.53
C THR A 86 19.70 0.17 -4.56
N SER A 87 18.62 0.83 -4.12
CA SER A 87 17.27 0.27 -4.11
C SER A 87 16.51 0.64 -5.38
N LEU A 88 15.90 -0.36 -6.01
CA LEU A 88 15.00 -0.15 -7.15
C LEU A 88 13.59 0.07 -6.62
N GLN A 89 12.93 1.16 -7.03
CA GLN A 89 11.63 1.58 -6.55
C GLN A 89 10.64 1.62 -7.71
N ALA A 90 9.58 0.82 -7.59
CA ALA A 90 8.42 0.85 -8.47
C ALA A 90 7.31 1.64 -7.79
N SER A 91 6.92 2.76 -8.38
CA SER A 91 5.88 3.66 -7.86
C SER A 91 4.60 3.54 -8.67
N LEU A 92 3.46 3.56 -7.98
CA LEU A 92 2.13 3.43 -8.55
C LEU A 92 1.16 4.41 -7.87
N SER A 93 0.56 5.32 -8.64
CA SER A 93 -0.48 6.23 -8.15
C SER A 93 -1.81 5.51 -7.96
N LEU A 94 -2.47 5.71 -6.80
CA LEU A 94 -3.79 5.13 -6.55
C LEU A 94 -4.85 5.75 -7.46
N ALA A 95 -4.85 7.08 -7.60
CA ALA A 95 -5.77 7.79 -8.47
C ALA A 95 -5.71 7.30 -9.94
N TYR A 96 -4.54 6.88 -10.42
CA TYR A 96 -4.40 6.35 -11.79
C TYR A 96 -5.09 5.00 -11.99
N LEU A 97 -5.26 4.21 -10.94
CA LEU A 97 -5.90 2.90 -11.04
C LEU A 97 -7.41 2.98 -11.30
N ASP A 98 -8.02 4.14 -11.07
CA ASP A 98 -9.44 4.38 -11.34
C ASP A 98 -10.39 3.36 -10.67
N VAL A 99 -9.95 2.71 -9.58
CA VAL A 99 -10.72 1.67 -8.85
C VAL A 99 -12.06 2.20 -8.33
N PHE A 100 -12.20 3.52 -8.17
CA PHE A 100 -13.48 4.14 -7.85
C PHE A 100 -14.55 3.92 -8.95
N LYS A 101 -14.16 3.69 -10.19
CA LYS A 101 -15.08 3.45 -11.31
C LYS A 101 -15.49 1.98 -11.48
N ASP A 102 -14.83 1.04 -10.78
CA ASP A 102 -15.12 -0.40 -10.88
C ASP A 102 -16.56 -0.75 -10.48
N TYR A 103 -17.14 0.02 -9.56
CA TYR A 103 -18.52 -0.13 -9.08
C TYR A 103 -19.27 1.20 -9.14
N PRO A 104 -20.61 1.19 -9.30
CA PRO A 104 -21.40 2.41 -9.35
C PRO A 104 -21.34 3.17 -8.01
N ALA A 105 -21.32 4.50 -8.08
CA ALA A 105 -21.22 5.37 -6.91
C ALA A 105 -22.45 5.31 -5.97
N SER A 106 -23.57 4.73 -6.42
CA SER A 106 -24.78 4.53 -5.61
C SER A 106 -24.59 3.53 -4.48
N LEU A 107 -23.62 2.60 -4.58
CA LEU A 107 -23.33 1.60 -3.56
C LEU A 107 -22.56 2.17 -2.36
N GLY A 108 -21.95 3.34 -2.51
CA GLY A 108 -21.14 3.95 -1.46
C GLY A 108 -20.12 4.91 -2.04
N LYS A 109 -20.07 6.10 -1.44
CA LYS A 109 -19.12 7.16 -1.80
C LYS A 109 -17.81 7.01 -1.05
N THR A 110 -17.81 6.30 0.08
CA THR A 110 -16.62 6.15 0.91
C THR A 110 -15.96 4.82 0.59
N ARG A 111 -14.82 4.86 -0.10
CA ARG A 111 -14.04 3.67 -0.44
C ARG A 111 -12.68 3.74 0.21
N ARG A 112 -12.42 2.82 1.13
CA ARG A 112 -11.19 2.80 1.92
C ARG A 112 -10.50 1.46 1.80
N ILE A 113 -9.18 1.48 1.66
CA ILE A 113 -8.35 0.28 1.68
C ILE A 113 -8.49 -0.36 3.06
N LYS A 114 -8.69 -1.68 3.06
CA LYS A 114 -8.69 -2.51 4.27
C LYS A 114 -7.35 -3.21 4.44
N GLN A 115 -6.78 -3.72 3.35
CA GLN A 115 -5.50 -4.44 3.37
C GLN A 115 -4.88 -4.48 1.97
N ILE A 116 -3.56 -4.51 1.90
CA ILE A 116 -2.81 -4.75 0.66
C ILE A 116 -1.87 -5.94 0.86
N SER A 117 -1.87 -6.88 -0.07
CA SER A 117 -0.87 -7.96 -0.14
C SER A 117 -0.13 -7.93 -1.45
N VAL A 118 1.11 -8.42 -1.44
CA VAL A 118 2.00 -8.37 -2.61
C VAL A 118 2.31 -9.78 -3.08
N THR A 119 2.26 -9.97 -4.39
CA THR A 119 2.75 -11.19 -5.07
C THR A 119 3.80 -10.79 -6.11
N LEU A 120 4.92 -11.51 -6.08
CA LEU A 120 6.10 -11.27 -6.90
C LEU A 120 6.43 -12.58 -7.64
N PRO A 121 5.88 -12.78 -8.84
CA PRO A 121 6.25 -13.90 -9.69
C PRO A 121 7.71 -13.74 -10.17
N ALA A 122 8.64 -14.34 -9.44
CA ALA A 122 10.06 -14.41 -9.76
C ALA A 122 10.59 -15.82 -9.45
N LEU A 123 11.70 -16.18 -10.09
CA LEU A 123 12.37 -17.46 -9.82
C LEU A 123 13.24 -17.29 -8.57
N LEU A 124 12.83 -17.93 -7.48
CA LEU A 124 13.59 -18.00 -6.24
C LEU A 124 14.27 -19.35 -6.11
N GLY A 125 15.53 -19.33 -5.66
CA GLY A 125 16.24 -20.54 -5.27
C GLY A 125 15.68 -21.16 -3.97
N PRO A 126 16.06 -22.41 -3.66
CA PRO A 126 15.73 -23.02 -2.37
C PRO A 126 16.21 -22.14 -1.21
N TYR A 127 15.33 -21.86 -0.25
CA TYR A 127 15.62 -21.02 0.93
C TYR A 127 16.11 -19.61 0.60
N GLN A 128 15.74 -19.08 -0.57
CA GLN A 128 16.02 -17.70 -0.94
C GLN A 128 14.81 -16.83 -0.62
N ASP A 129 15.02 -15.85 0.26
CA ASP A 129 14.00 -14.86 0.60
C ASP A 129 14.04 -13.65 -0.33
N ILE A 130 12.90 -12.97 -0.44
CA ILE A 130 12.78 -11.65 -1.04
C ILE A 130 12.93 -10.60 0.06
N GLN A 131 13.44 -9.42 -0.28
CA GLN A 131 13.37 -8.28 0.64
C GLN A 131 12.80 -7.12 -0.16
N ALA A 132 11.55 -6.78 0.10
CA ALA A 132 10.96 -5.58 -0.48
C ALA A 132 10.15 -4.84 0.58
N VAL A 133 9.99 -3.54 0.40
CA VAL A 133 9.21 -2.69 1.29
C VAL A 133 8.20 -1.93 0.45
N LEU A 134 6.92 -2.23 0.64
CA LEU A 134 5.83 -1.41 0.13
C LEU A 134 5.64 -0.24 1.09
N SER A 135 5.56 0.97 0.58
CA SER A 135 5.40 2.18 1.37
C SER A 135 4.39 3.13 0.72
N TYR A 136 3.74 3.96 1.52
CA TYR A 136 2.80 4.96 1.02
C TYR A 136 3.43 6.36 1.02
N GLY A 137 3.49 6.96 -0.17
CA GLY A 137 4.09 8.28 -0.42
C GLY A 137 3.12 9.46 -0.43
N GLY A 138 1.87 9.29 0.03
CA GLY A 138 0.86 10.34 0.11
C GLY A 138 0.80 11.05 1.48
N ASP A 139 -0.29 11.78 1.73
CA ASP A 139 -0.56 12.34 3.06
C ASP A 139 -0.86 11.20 4.04
N ASN A 140 -0.07 11.15 5.12
CA ASN A 140 -0.07 10.07 6.10
C ASN A 140 -0.72 10.46 7.43
N ASN A 141 -1.29 11.66 7.54
CA ASN A 141 -1.81 12.18 8.82
C ASN A 141 -2.95 11.33 9.41
N GLY A 142 -3.67 10.58 8.58
CA GLY A 142 -4.76 9.69 9.01
C GLY A 142 -4.35 8.27 9.36
N LEU A 143 -3.08 7.88 9.17
CA LEU A 143 -2.62 6.50 9.42
C LEU A 143 -2.08 6.33 10.83
N ALA A 144 -2.40 5.19 11.44
CA ALA A 144 -1.80 4.78 12.71
C ALA A 144 -0.29 4.57 12.56
N ARG A 145 0.44 4.71 13.68
CA ARG A 145 1.91 4.53 13.70
C ARG A 145 2.27 3.14 13.19
N GLY A 146 3.21 3.08 12.24
CA GLY A 146 3.67 1.83 11.64
C GLY A 146 2.81 1.31 10.48
N CYS A 147 1.64 1.90 10.21
CA CYS A 147 0.74 1.43 9.15
C CYS A 147 1.03 2.03 7.76
N LYS A 148 2.17 2.73 7.59
CA LYS A 148 2.57 3.38 6.33
C LYS A 148 3.43 2.50 5.42
N ALA A 149 3.87 1.35 5.92
CA ALA A 149 4.79 0.47 5.21
C ALA A 149 4.52 -1.00 5.56
N LEU A 150 4.91 -1.87 4.64
CA LEU A 150 4.74 -3.32 4.72
C LEU A 150 5.98 -3.98 4.12
N ALA A 151 6.56 -4.94 4.83
CA ALA A 151 7.71 -5.70 4.34
C ALA A 151 7.25 -6.99 3.64
N VAL A 152 7.88 -7.33 2.51
CA VAL A 152 7.59 -8.53 1.74
C VAL A 152 8.80 -9.44 1.80
N SER A 153 8.58 -10.69 2.25
CA SER A 153 9.65 -11.69 2.40
C SER A 153 9.40 -12.96 1.61
N ARG A 154 8.15 -13.40 1.54
CA ARG A 154 7.78 -14.63 0.81
C ARG A 154 7.49 -14.38 -0.67
N GLY A 155 6.95 -13.19 -0.98
CA GLY A 155 6.55 -12.81 -2.34
C GLY A 155 5.35 -13.57 -2.93
N MET A 156 4.64 -14.38 -2.14
CA MET A 156 3.39 -15.03 -2.57
C MET A 156 2.25 -14.61 -1.65
N ASN A 157 1.35 -13.76 -2.15
CA ASN A 157 0.23 -13.16 -1.41
C ASN A 157 0.61 -12.70 0.01
N ASP A 158 1.73 -11.98 0.13
CA ASP A 158 2.32 -11.61 1.39
C ASP A 158 1.70 -10.31 1.92
N SER A 159 1.12 -10.35 3.11
CA SER A 159 0.53 -9.20 3.81
C SER A 159 1.54 -8.44 4.70
N GLY A 160 2.78 -8.92 4.76
CA GLY A 160 3.85 -8.38 5.61
C GLY A 160 3.63 -8.53 7.11
N GLN A 161 2.66 -9.37 7.49
CA GLN A 161 2.51 -9.92 8.83
C GLN A 161 2.83 -11.42 8.79
N PHE A 162 3.32 -11.96 9.91
CA PHE A 162 3.57 -13.41 10.01
C PHE A 162 2.28 -14.22 9.83
N GLN A 163 1.22 -13.77 10.51
CA GLN A 163 -0.14 -14.27 10.37
C GLN A 163 -1.06 -13.07 10.20
N LEU A 164 -1.84 -13.05 9.12
CA LEU A 164 -2.84 -12.02 8.89
C LEU A 164 -4.07 -12.33 9.74
N ASP A 165 -4.46 -11.40 10.60
CA ASP A 165 -5.68 -11.48 11.40
C ASP A 165 -6.53 -10.23 11.20
N PHE A 166 -7.76 -10.41 10.72
CA PHE A 166 -8.72 -9.33 10.54
C PHE A 166 -9.48 -8.98 11.83
N ASN A 167 -9.40 -9.84 12.84
CA ASN A 167 -10.02 -9.65 14.15
C ASN A 167 -9.05 -9.03 15.17
N ASP A 168 -7.83 -8.67 14.77
CA ASP A 168 -6.92 -7.92 15.63
C ASP A 168 -7.53 -6.54 15.94
N GLY A 169 -7.35 -6.08 17.18
CA GLY A 169 -7.80 -4.76 17.63
C GLY A 169 -6.96 -3.59 17.08
N LYS A 170 -5.94 -3.90 16.28
CA LYS A 170 -5.06 -2.92 15.62
C LYS A 170 -5.44 -2.75 14.16
N PHE A 171 -5.21 -1.53 13.65
CA PHE A 171 -5.30 -1.27 12.22
C PHE A 171 -4.24 -2.03 11.44
N LEU A 172 -4.64 -2.53 10.27
CA LEU A 172 -3.74 -3.16 9.31
C LEU A 172 -2.90 -2.11 8.57
N PRO A 173 -1.73 -2.49 8.02
CA PRO A 173 -0.97 -1.61 7.13
C PRO A 173 -1.84 -1.10 5.97
N PHE A 174 -1.77 0.21 5.71
CA PHE A 174 -2.55 0.95 4.71
C PHE A 174 -4.07 0.99 4.94
N GLU A 175 -4.56 0.52 6.09
CA GLU A 175 -5.98 0.56 6.40
C GLU A 175 -6.46 2.02 6.54
N GLY A 176 -7.58 2.33 5.89
CA GLY A 176 -8.20 3.64 5.93
C GLY A 176 -7.73 4.60 4.83
N ILE A 177 -6.77 4.25 3.98
CA ILE A 177 -6.40 5.08 2.83
C ILE A 177 -7.58 5.15 1.85
N ALA A 178 -7.90 6.34 1.34
CA ALA A 178 -8.93 6.50 0.32
C ALA A 178 -8.46 5.94 -1.02
N ILE A 179 -9.36 5.25 -1.73
CA ILE A 179 -9.02 4.61 -3.02
C ILE A 179 -8.68 5.65 -4.11
N ASP A 180 -9.25 6.84 -4.03
CA ASP A 180 -9.06 7.96 -4.96
C ASP A 180 -7.98 8.96 -4.49
N ASP A 181 -7.17 8.59 -3.50
CA ASP A 181 -6.10 9.45 -3.01
C ASP A 181 -5.04 9.75 -4.09
N LYS A 182 -4.46 10.94 -4.03
CA LYS A 182 -3.42 11.41 -4.95
C LYS A 182 -2.04 10.83 -4.63
N GLY A 183 -1.92 10.08 -3.55
CA GLY A 183 -0.71 9.39 -3.12
C GLY A 183 -0.29 8.27 -4.07
N ALA A 184 0.91 7.76 -3.81
CA ALA A 184 1.49 6.65 -4.52
C ALA A 184 1.90 5.53 -3.58
N LEU A 185 1.70 4.29 -4.02
CA LEU A 185 2.29 3.10 -3.44
C LEU A 185 3.67 2.91 -4.06
N VAL A 186 4.70 2.88 -3.24
CA VAL A 186 6.10 2.73 -3.66
C VAL A 186 6.63 1.41 -3.12
N LEU A 187 6.87 0.46 -4.02
CA LEU A 187 7.52 -0.81 -3.70
C LEU A 187 9.02 -0.69 -3.95
N SER A 188 9.81 -0.76 -2.89
CA SER A 188 11.27 -0.65 -2.92
C SER A 188 11.92 -2.01 -2.73
N PHE A 189 12.89 -2.34 -3.58
CA PHE A 189 13.75 -3.52 -3.53
C PHE A 189 15.16 -3.09 -3.13
N PRO A 190 15.58 -3.25 -1.87
CA PRO A 190 16.93 -2.95 -1.44
C PRO A 190 17.96 -3.84 -2.13
N ASN A 191 19.20 -3.35 -2.27
CA ASN A 191 20.31 -4.14 -2.82
C ASN A 191 20.01 -4.71 -4.22
N ALA A 192 19.30 -3.95 -5.05
CA ALA A 192 18.86 -4.37 -6.37
C ALA A 192 20.04 -4.68 -7.31
N THR A 193 21.19 -4.04 -7.10
CA THR A 193 22.42 -4.27 -7.88
C THR A 193 23.30 -5.41 -7.35
N SER A 194 23.04 -5.92 -6.15
CA SER A 194 23.84 -6.95 -5.49
C SER A 194 23.03 -8.22 -5.21
N LYS A 195 22.58 -8.43 -3.97
CA LYS A 195 21.93 -9.68 -3.51
C LYS A 195 20.67 -10.03 -4.31
N GLN A 196 19.88 -9.04 -4.69
CA GLN A 196 18.59 -9.26 -5.36
C GLN A 196 18.66 -9.19 -6.89
N LYS A 197 19.85 -8.97 -7.45
CA LYS A 197 20.05 -8.80 -8.88
C LYS A 197 19.49 -9.95 -9.70
N ALA A 198 19.79 -11.20 -9.30
CA ALA A 198 19.34 -12.38 -10.03
C ALA A 198 17.81 -12.55 -9.97
N MET A 199 17.20 -12.32 -8.80
CA MET A 199 15.75 -12.40 -8.61
C MET A 199 15.03 -11.34 -9.47
N LEU A 200 15.50 -10.08 -9.43
CA LEU A 200 14.89 -8.98 -10.18
C LEU A 200 14.99 -9.18 -11.70
N GLN A 201 16.02 -9.85 -12.20
CA GLN A 201 16.14 -10.22 -13.61
C GLN A 201 15.11 -11.27 -14.07
N THR A 202 14.57 -12.06 -13.13
CA THR A 202 13.55 -13.07 -13.39
C THR A 202 12.14 -12.61 -13.05
N LEU A 203 12.00 -11.38 -12.53
CA LEU A 203 10.72 -10.80 -12.14
C LEU A 203 9.88 -10.54 -13.39
N SER A 204 8.77 -11.27 -13.54
CA SER A 204 7.85 -11.06 -14.66
C SER A 204 6.93 -9.87 -14.42
N ASP A 205 6.45 -9.72 -13.19
CA ASP A 205 5.52 -8.68 -12.79
C ASP A 205 5.56 -8.40 -11.28
N ILE A 206 4.90 -7.32 -10.85
CA ILE A 206 4.56 -7.04 -9.47
C ILE A 206 3.04 -6.99 -9.40
N ILE A 207 2.46 -7.82 -8.53
CA ILE A 207 1.01 -7.94 -8.37
C ILE A 207 0.63 -7.45 -6.98
N LEU A 208 -0.29 -6.50 -6.93
CA LEU A 208 -0.88 -5.99 -5.70
C LEU A 208 -2.31 -6.49 -5.57
N HIS A 209 -2.61 -7.15 -4.47
CA HIS A 209 -3.97 -7.53 -4.09
C HIS A 209 -4.48 -6.45 -3.15
N ILE A 210 -5.34 -5.57 -3.67
CA ILE A 210 -5.91 -4.45 -2.92
C ILE A 210 -7.28 -4.89 -2.44
N ARG A 211 -7.42 -5.09 -1.14
CA ARG A 211 -8.70 -5.31 -0.48
C ARG A 211 -9.21 -3.98 0.06
N TYR A 212 -10.41 -3.61 -0.32
CA TYR A 212 -11.02 -2.36 0.09
C TYR A 212 -12.49 -2.55 0.44
N THR A 213 -13.02 -1.58 1.18
CA THR A 213 -14.41 -1.56 1.63
C THR A 213 -15.15 -0.41 0.98
N ILE A 214 -16.38 -0.68 0.54
CA ILE A 214 -17.33 0.34 0.08
C ILE A 214 -18.39 0.54 1.18
N ARG A 215 -18.63 1.81 1.52
CA ARG A 215 -19.60 2.28 2.53
C ARG A 215 -20.35 3.52 2.02
#